data_AF-A0A6J1CQK7-F1
#
_entry.id   AF-A0A6J1CQK7-F1
#
_cell.length_a   1.000
_cell.length_b   1.000
_cell.length_c   1.000
_cell.angle_alpha   90.00
_cell.angle_beta   90.00
_cell.angle_gamma   90.00
#
_symmetry.space_group_name_H-M   'P 1'
#
loop_
_entity.id
_entity.type
_entity.pdbx_description
1 polymer ?
#
loop_
_entity_poly.entity_id
_entity_poly.type
_entity_poly.pdbx_seq_one_letter_code
_entity_poly.pdbx_strand_id
1 'polypeptide(L)'
;MILLIFLIQLVLCVAENSLNEVTDAIILQKKGGGEQREFDYFKLALQWPGTMCRGIRHCCSSNGCCDGCGAVGVFTIHGLWPDYNDGSWPSCCTGKNFDEKEIRTLNFPLKKYWPTFSCSSPSTCHGTKGSFWAHEWEKHGTCSNPVVRDEYDYFLTTLNLYFKYNVSPRDCVLTDSQNSIVSAKKSCPKYVSLPAYEPAGKVFNEILLTDSSRQDLSA
;
A
#
# COMPACT_ATOMS: atom_id res chain seq x y z
N MET A 1 -43.56 -19.88 53.10
CA MET A 1 -43.94 -18.87 52.08
C MET A 1 -42.96 -17.71 52.02
N ILE A 2 -42.67 -17.02 53.13
CA ILE A 2 -41.75 -15.85 53.17
C ILE A 2 -40.34 -16.19 52.68
N LEU A 3 -39.75 -17.32 53.12
CA LEU A 3 -38.41 -17.76 52.69
C LEU A 3 -38.32 -18.06 51.19
N LEU A 4 -39.42 -18.55 50.59
CA LEU A 4 -39.48 -18.87 49.16
C LEU A 4 -39.55 -17.58 48.31
N ILE A 5 -40.24 -16.55 48.80
CA ILE A 5 -40.30 -15.23 48.16
C ILE A 5 -38.92 -14.57 48.16
N PHE A 6 -38.16 -14.65 49.25
CA PHE A 6 -36.78 -14.14 49.31
C PHE A 6 -35.83 -14.86 48.36
N LEU A 7 -35.95 -16.19 48.24
CA LEU A 7 -35.15 -16.96 47.29
C LEU A 7 -35.47 -16.59 45.83
N ILE A 8 -36.75 -16.40 45.49
CA ILE A 8 -37.16 -15.98 44.13
C ILE A 8 -36.65 -14.57 43.81
N GLN A 9 -36.78 -13.63 44.76
CA GLN A 9 -36.28 -12.26 44.60
C GLN A 9 -34.75 -12.22 44.45
N LEU A 10 -34.02 -13.06 45.19
CA LEU A 10 -32.57 -13.18 45.07
C LEU A 10 -32.15 -13.75 43.71
N VAL A 11 -32.84 -14.80 43.23
CA VAL A 11 -32.55 -15.43 41.93
C VAL A 11 -32.84 -14.48 40.76
N LEU A 12 -33.94 -13.74 40.80
CA LEU A 12 -34.27 -12.74 39.77
C LEU A 12 -33.23 -11.63 39.70
N CYS A 13 -32.78 -11.11 40.85
CA CYS A 13 -31.75 -10.07 40.93
C CYS A 13 -30.39 -10.54 40.38
N VAL A 14 -29.97 -11.78 40.69
CA VAL A 14 -28.72 -12.35 40.18
C VAL A 14 -28.80 -12.58 38.67
N ALA A 15 -29.95 -13.01 38.14
CA ALA A 15 -30.15 -13.20 36.70
C ALA A 15 -30.16 -11.87 35.94
N GLU A 16 -30.81 -10.83 36.46
CA GLU A 16 -30.82 -9.49 35.85
C GLU A 16 -29.42 -8.87 35.80
N ASN A 17 -28.64 -8.96 36.89
CA ASN A 17 -27.26 -8.47 36.90
C ASN A 17 -26.34 -9.22 35.93
N SER A 18 -26.49 -10.55 35.83
CA SER A 18 -25.69 -11.35 34.90
C SER A 18 -26.03 -11.07 33.42
N LEU A 19 -27.31 -10.82 33.10
CA LEU A 19 -27.72 -10.43 31.76
C LEU A 19 -27.18 -9.05 31.39
N ASN A 20 -27.20 -8.09 32.33
CA ASN A 20 -26.69 -6.73 32.13
C ASN A 20 -25.17 -6.71 31.85
N GLU A 21 -24.37 -7.49 32.58
CA GLU A 21 -22.92 -7.62 32.34
C GLU A 21 -22.61 -8.23 30.97
N VAL A 22 -23.39 -9.22 30.52
CA VAL A 22 -23.21 -9.84 29.20
C VAL A 22 -23.65 -8.89 28.08
N THR A 23 -24.74 -8.14 28.26
CA THR A 23 -25.15 -7.13 27.28
C THR A 23 -24.16 -5.98 27.18
N ASP A 24 -23.57 -5.52 28.29
CA ASP A 24 -22.55 -4.47 28.26
C ASP A 24 -21.26 -4.95 27.59
N ALA A 25 -20.85 -6.22 27.81
CA ALA A 25 -19.73 -6.81 27.10
C ALA A 25 -19.97 -6.95 25.58
N ILE A 26 -21.19 -7.29 25.17
CA ILE A 26 -21.59 -7.37 23.74
C ILE A 26 -21.70 -5.97 23.11
N ILE A 27 -22.20 -4.98 23.84
CA ILE A 27 -22.34 -3.59 23.38
C ILE A 27 -20.95 -2.91 23.25
N LEU A 28 -19.99 -3.27 24.10
CA LEU A 28 -18.61 -2.79 24.02
C LEU A 28 -17.80 -3.40 22.87
N GLN A 29 -18.17 -4.58 22.35
CA GLN A 29 -17.58 -5.08 21.09
C GLN A 29 -18.10 -4.34 19.85
N LYS A 30 -19.30 -3.75 19.90
CA LYS A 30 -19.96 -3.17 18.73
C LYS A 30 -19.69 -1.66 18.54
N LYS A 31 -19.01 -1.01 19.49
CA LYS A 31 -18.73 0.43 19.46
C LYS A 31 -17.23 0.67 19.24
N GLY A 32 -16.75 0.63 17.98
CA GLY A 32 -15.38 1.07 17.71
C GLY A 32 -14.73 0.79 16.36
N GLY A 33 -15.40 0.20 15.37
CA GLY A 33 -14.83 0.06 14.04
C GLY A 33 -15.93 -0.02 13.00
N GLY A 34 -16.04 0.97 12.13
CA GLY A 34 -16.80 0.75 10.89
C GLY A 34 -16.11 -0.37 10.14
N GLU A 35 -16.81 -1.48 9.87
CA GLU A 35 -16.30 -2.49 8.95
C GLU A 35 -15.98 -1.77 7.63
N GLN A 36 -14.70 -1.73 7.28
CA GLN A 36 -14.28 -1.14 6.03
C GLN A 36 -14.73 -2.06 4.91
N ARG A 37 -15.41 -1.47 3.90
CA ARG A 37 -15.79 -2.18 2.69
C ARG A 37 -14.54 -2.80 2.05
N GLU A 38 -14.63 -4.07 1.68
CA GLU A 38 -13.58 -4.75 0.91
C GLU A 38 -13.29 -4.03 -0.41
N PHE A 39 -12.01 -3.86 -0.74
CA PHE A 39 -11.57 -3.20 -1.97
C PHE A 39 -11.90 -4.02 -3.21
N ASP A 40 -12.03 -3.35 -4.35
CA ASP A 40 -12.47 -4.02 -5.59
C ASP A 40 -11.28 -4.58 -6.38
N TYR A 41 -10.12 -3.91 -6.36
CA TYR A 41 -8.90 -4.38 -7.03
C TYR A 41 -7.62 -3.81 -6.41
N PHE A 42 -6.49 -4.45 -6.67
CA PHE A 42 -5.17 -3.87 -6.43
C PHE A 42 -4.69 -3.09 -7.65
N LYS A 43 -4.13 -1.92 -7.42
CA LYS A 43 -3.42 -1.11 -8.40
C LYS A 43 -1.93 -1.11 -8.08
N LEU A 44 -1.10 -1.70 -8.94
CA LEU A 44 0.35 -1.62 -8.83
C LEU A 44 0.81 -0.29 -9.45
N ALA A 45 1.23 0.64 -8.62
CA ALA A 45 1.79 1.92 -9.02
C ALA A 45 3.31 1.81 -9.17
N LEU A 46 3.79 2.15 -10.35
CA LEU A 46 5.20 2.22 -10.72
C LEU A 46 5.59 3.68 -10.95
N GLN A 47 6.86 3.99 -10.73
CA GLN A 47 7.43 5.31 -10.90
C GLN A 47 8.66 5.25 -11.80
N TRP A 48 8.81 6.26 -12.65
CA TRP A 48 9.91 6.34 -13.60
C TRP A 48 11.06 7.19 -13.05
N PRO A 49 12.22 6.59 -12.71
CA PRO A 49 13.32 7.32 -12.07
C PRO A 49 13.82 8.49 -12.92
N GLY A 50 13.83 8.34 -14.24
CA GLY A 50 14.28 9.39 -15.16
C GLY A 50 13.46 10.69 -15.09
N THR A 51 12.15 10.60 -14.84
CA THR A 51 11.30 11.79 -14.61
C THR A 51 11.31 12.20 -13.15
N MET A 52 11.33 11.25 -12.21
CA MET A 52 11.37 11.53 -10.76
C MET A 52 12.62 12.30 -10.33
N CYS A 53 13.77 11.96 -10.92
CA CYS A 53 15.07 12.56 -10.60
C CYS A 53 15.37 13.84 -11.38
N ARG A 54 14.47 14.26 -12.28
CA ARG A 54 14.67 15.46 -13.09
C ARG A 54 14.75 16.69 -12.20
N GLY A 55 15.89 17.38 -12.25
CA GLY A 55 16.10 18.62 -11.48
C GLY A 55 16.49 18.40 -10.01
N ILE A 56 16.65 17.16 -9.55
CA ILE A 56 17.25 16.89 -8.24
C ILE A 56 18.75 17.20 -8.32
N ARG A 57 19.19 18.14 -7.48
CA ARG A 57 20.59 18.58 -7.36
C ARG A 57 21.21 18.26 -6.00
N HIS A 58 20.38 17.90 -5.03
CA HIS A 58 20.79 17.58 -3.67
C HIS A 58 20.49 16.11 -3.38
N CYS A 59 21.51 15.43 -2.90
CA CYS A 59 21.47 14.01 -2.58
C CYS A 59 21.37 13.78 -1.08
N CYS A 60 20.74 12.67 -0.72
CA CYS A 60 20.71 12.14 0.63
C CYS A 60 20.82 10.61 0.55
N SER A 61 21.16 9.97 1.66
CA SER A 61 21.48 8.53 1.70
C SER A 61 20.35 7.60 1.24
N SER A 62 19.09 8.04 1.31
CA SER A 62 17.93 7.25 0.91
C SER A 62 17.42 7.56 -0.50
N ASN A 63 17.93 8.60 -1.16
CA ASN A 63 17.40 9.05 -2.45
C ASN A 63 18.02 8.24 -3.60
N GLY A 64 17.19 7.41 -4.23
CA GLY A 64 17.57 6.57 -5.38
C GLY A 64 17.99 7.33 -6.64
N CYS A 65 17.87 8.66 -6.67
CA CYS A 65 18.43 9.49 -7.74
C CYS A 65 19.95 9.63 -7.69
N CYS A 66 20.55 9.33 -6.54
CA CYS A 66 21.95 9.62 -6.23
C CYS A 66 22.80 8.37 -6.01
N ASP A 67 22.20 7.19 -6.09
CA ASP A 67 22.94 5.95 -6.13
C ASP A 67 23.63 5.86 -7.50
N GLY A 68 24.97 5.95 -7.51
CA GLY A 68 25.81 5.92 -8.72
C GLY A 68 25.64 4.66 -9.60
N CYS A 69 24.85 3.69 -9.14
CA CYS A 69 24.37 2.54 -9.90
C CYS A 69 22.98 2.81 -10.47
N GLY A 70 22.91 3.71 -11.45
CA GLY A 70 21.79 3.92 -12.37
C GLY A 70 20.46 3.23 -12.04
N ALA A 71 19.61 3.90 -11.27
CA ALA A 71 18.16 3.72 -11.39
C ALA A 71 17.64 4.19 -12.77
N VAL A 72 18.53 4.56 -13.69
CA VAL A 72 18.19 5.04 -15.02
C VAL A 72 17.91 3.83 -15.90
N GLY A 73 16.65 3.56 -16.24
CA GLY A 73 16.31 2.58 -17.28
C GLY A 73 15.16 1.64 -16.98
N VAL A 74 14.78 1.47 -15.72
CA VAL A 74 13.66 0.59 -15.32
C VAL A 74 12.67 1.33 -14.43
N PHE A 75 11.40 0.97 -14.53
CA PHE A 75 10.41 1.38 -13.56
C PHE A 75 10.75 0.81 -12.19
N THR A 76 10.51 1.58 -11.14
CA THR A 76 10.54 1.09 -9.76
C THR A 76 9.15 1.16 -9.16
N ILE A 77 8.91 0.43 -8.08
CA ILE A 77 7.65 0.40 -7.36
C ILE A 77 7.46 1.73 -6.64
N HIS A 78 6.27 2.30 -6.76
CA HIS A 78 5.76 3.32 -5.84
C HIS A 78 4.95 2.66 -4.74
N GLY A 79 3.99 1.80 -5.12
CA GLY A 79 3.15 1.10 -4.16
C GLY A 79 2.16 0.13 -4.77
N LEU A 80 1.49 -0.64 -3.91
CA LEU A 80 0.39 -1.52 -4.26
C LEU A 80 -0.84 -1.05 -3.50
N TRP A 81 -1.85 -0.56 -4.21
CA TRP A 81 -2.95 0.15 -3.57
C TRP A 81 -4.26 -0.61 -3.76
N PRO A 82 -4.92 -1.05 -2.67
CA PRO A 82 -6.33 -1.36 -2.67
C PRO A 82 -7.12 -0.16 -3.21
N ASP A 83 -8.03 -0.39 -4.15
CA ASP A 83 -8.78 0.67 -4.84
C ASP A 83 -10.21 0.21 -5.12
N TYR A 84 -11.12 1.17 -5.35
CA TYR A 84 -12.51 0.89 -5.68
C TYR A 84 -12.80 1.26 -7.16
N ASN A 85 -13.78 0.58 -7.75
CA ASN A 85 -14.21 0.82 -9.13
C ASN A 85 -14.86 2.19 -9.35
N ASP A 86 -15.25 2.89 -8.28
CA ASP A 86 -15.77 4.26 -8.32
C ASP A 86 -14.68 5.34 -8.37
N GLY A 87 -13.40 4.93 -8.31
CA GLY A 87 -12.24 5.81 -8.32
C GLY A 87 -11.84 6.38 -6.96
N SER A 88 -12.56 6.02 -5.89
CA SER A 88 -12.12 6.24 -4.50
C SER A 88 -11.29 5.05 -4.02
N TRP A 89 -10.57 5.21 -2.90
CA TRP A 89 -9.74 4.14 -2.32
C TRP A 89 -9.83 4.16 -0.79
N PRO A 90 -9.71 2.99 -0.13
CA PRO A 90 -9.54 2.96 1.32
C PRO A 90 -8.15 3.49 1.68
N SER A 91 -8.04 4.12 2.84
CA SER A 91 -6.74 4.60 3.34
C SER A 91 -6.67 4.58 4.85
N CYS A 92 -5.47 4.39 5.40
CA CYS A 92 -5.21 4.42 6.83
C CYS A 92 -6.13 3.48 7.61
N CYS A 93 -6.20 2.23 7.15
CA CYS A 93 -7.05 1.20 7.70
C CYS A 93 -6.51 0.67 9.03
N THR A 94 -7.37 0.04 9.82
CA THR A 94 -6.95 -0.54 11.10
C THR A 94 -5.94 -1.67 10.86
N GLY A 95 -4.73 -1.52 11.41
CA GLY A 95 -3.64 -2.47 11.24
C GLY A 95 -2.49 -2.18 12.19
N LYS A 96 -1.42 -2.98 12.09
CA LYS A 96 -0.18 -2.72 12.83
C LYS A 96 0.56 -1.55 12.19
N ASN A 97 1.20 -0.73 13.02
CA ASN A 97 2.18 0.25 12.57
C ASN A 97 3.34 -0.47 11.87
N PHE A 98 4.02 0.24 10.97
CA PHE A 98 5.18 -0.31 10.27
C PHE A 98 6.32 -0.70 11.24
N ASP A 99 6.85 -1.91 11.09
CA ASP A 99 8.08 -2.35 11.76
C ASP A 99 9.07 -2.95 10.75
N GLU A 100 10.13 -2.19 10.43
CA GLU A 100 11.17 -2.58 9.48
C GLU A 100 11.80 -3.96 9.76
N LYS A 101 11.71 -4.46 11.00
CA LYS A 101 12.20 -5.81 11.33
C LYS A 101 11.41 -6.92 10.62
N GLU A 102 10.11 -6.73 10.40
CA GLU A 102 9.23 -7.69 9.75
C GLU A 102 9.68 -7.92 8.30
N ILE A 103 10.17 -6.89 7.63
CA ILE A 103 10.61 -6.94 6.22
C ILE A 103 12.13 -7.06 6.04
N ARG A 104 12.88 -7.33 7.12
CA ARG A 104 14.36 -7.27 7.09
C ARG A 104 14.98 -8.15 6.01
N THR A 105 14.40 -9.31 5.71
CA THR A 105 14.85 -10.23 4.66
C THR A 105 14.59 -9.72 3.24
N LEU A 106 13.68 -8.75 3.08
CA LEU A 106 13.33 -8.09 1.81
C LEU A 106 14.09 -6.77 1.60
N ASN A 107 14.95 -6.35 2.54
CA ASN A 107 15.64 -5.06 2.46
C ASN A 107 16.42 -4.85 1.15
N PHE A 108 17.13 -5.87 0.66
CA PHE A 108 17.89 -5.75 -0.58
C PHE A 108 16.98 -5.50 -1.81
N PRO A 109 15.97 -6.34 -2.10
CA PRO A 109 15.05 -6.08 -3.20
C PRO A 109 14.25 -4.78 -3.02
N LEU A 110 13.84 -4.42 -1.80
CA LEU A 110 13.12 -3.17 -1.56
C LEU A 110 13.96 -1.93 -1.83
N LYS A 111 15.23 -1.89 -1.39
CA LYS A 111 16.13 -0.77 -1.72
C LYS A 111 16.35 -0.63 -3.22
N LYS A 112 16.44 -1.76 -3.94
CA LYS A 112 16.72 -1.76 -5.37
C LYS A 112 15.50 -1.43 -6.23
N TYR A 113 14.35 -2.01 -5.93
CA TYR A 113 13.16 -1.97 -6.78
C TYR A 113 12.02 -1.13 -6.22
N TRP A 114 12.11 -0.70 -4.96
CA TRP A 114 11.14 0.19 -4.31
C TRP A 114 11.84 1.35 -3.56
N PRO A 115 12.80 2.07 -4.18
CA PRO A 115 13.47 3.20 -3.53
C PRO A 115 12.54 4.41 -3.39
N THR A 116 12.91 5.32 -2.50
CA THR A 116 12.40 6.70 -2.51
C THR A 116 13.24 7.57 -3.43
N PHE A 117 12.60 8.51 -4.12
CA PHE A 117 13.27 9.58 -4.88
C PHE A 117 13.19 10.94 -4.19
N SER A 118 12.79 10.95 -2.92
CA SER A 118 12.66 12.14 -2.07
C SER A 118 13.60 12.04 -0.87
N CYS A 119 14.20 13.18 -0.49
CA CYS A 119 14.97 13.31 0.75
C CYS A 119 14.10 13.64 1.97
N SER A 120 12.84 13.99 1.77
CA SER A 120 11.92 14.28 2.86
C SER A 120 11.16 13.02 3.29
N SER A 121 10.96 12.89 4.60
CA SER A 121 10.10 11.85 5.17
C SER A 121 8.62 12.17 4.91
N PRO A 122 7.86 11.24 4.29
CA PRO A 122 6.41 11.39 4.15
C PRO A 122 5.69 11.32 5.50
N SER A 123 4.45 11.81 5.53
CA SER A 123 3.55 11.65 6.69
C SER A 123 2.99 10.24 6.77
N THR A 124 2.83 9.73 7.98
CA THR A 124 2.14 8.49 8.28
C THR A 124 0.66 8.73 8.57
N CYS A 125 -0.11 7.65 8.76
CA CYS A 125 -1.52 7.73 9.15
C CYS A 125 -1.73 8.24 10.58
N HIS A 126 -0.69 8.22 11.41
CA HIS A 126 -0.73 8.67 12.80
C HIS A 126 -0.27 10.12 12.98
N GLY A 127 -0.15 10.89 11.88
CA GLY A 127 0.31 12.28 11.93
C GLY A 127 1.80 12.44 12.23
N THR A 128 2.57 11.34 12.22
CA THR A 128 4.02 11.36 12.39
C THR A 128 4.73 11.36 11.03
N LYS A 129 6.06 11.42 11.03
CA LYS A 129 6.89 11.24 9.83
C LYS A 129 7.51 9.84 9.85
N GLY A 130 7.59 9.22 8.69
CA GLY A 130 8.12 7.85 8.55
C GLY A 130 8.99 7.67 7.30
N SER A 131 9.45 6.45 7.09
CA SER A 131 10.08 6.06 5.83
C SER A 131 9.04 6.02 4.70
N PHE A 132 9.51 5.93 3.45
CA PHE A 132 8.62 5.75 2.32
C PHE A 132 7.83 4.43 2.42
N TRP A 133 8.48 3.34 2.82
CA TRP A 133 7.80 2.06 3.04
C TRP A 133 6.78 2.11 4.17
N ALA A 134 7.07 2.85 5.25
CA ALA A 134 6.09 3.07 6.33
C ALA A 134 4.84 3.79 5.81
N HIS A 135 5.00 4.80 4.96
CA HIS A 135 3.88 5.49 4.33
C HIS A 135 3.03 4.52 3.49
N GLU A 136 3.65 3.74 2.63
CA GLU A 136 2.94 2.81 1.74
C GLU A 136 2.24 1.70 2.53
N TRP A 137 2.87 1.13 3.55
CA TRP A 137 2.24 0.13 4.42
C TRP A 137 1.07 0.71 5.20
N GLU A 138 1.31 1.78 5.97
CA GLU A 138 0.29 2.27 6.91
C GLU A 138 -0.91 2.87 6.19
N LYS A 139 -0.68 3.55 5.06
CA LYS A 139 -1.75 4.19 4.29
C LYS A 139 -2.49 3.22 3.38
N HIS A 140 -1.80 2.29 2.74
CA HIS A 140 -2.37 1.43 1.70
C HIS A 140 -2.32 -0.06 2.06
N GLY A 141 -1.19 -0.54 2.58
CA GLY A 141 -1.01 -1.95 2.96
C GLY A 141 -1.98 -2.43 4.04
N THR A 142 -2.24 -1.63 5.07
CA THR A 142 -3.24 -1.94 6.12
C THR A 142 -4.65 -2.19 5.58
N CYS A 143 -4.97 -1.62 4.41
CA CYS A 143 -6.26 -1.76 3.74
C CYS A 143 -6.37 -3.03 2.87
N SER A 144 -5.33 -3.85 2.84
CA SER A 144 -5.26 -5.05 1.99
C SER A 144 -5.88 -6.29 2.65
N ASN A 145 -6.21 -6.22 3.94
CA ASN A 145 -6.86 -7.29 4.70
C ASN A 145 -8.31 -7.47 4.19
N PRO A 146 -8.79 -8.71 3.93
CA PRO A 146 -8.19 -10.01 4.27
C PRO A 146 -7.34 -10.67 3.20
N VAL A 147 -7.19 -10.05 2.02
CA VAL A 147 -6.45 -10.62 0.89
C VAL A 147 -4.95 -10.70 1.19
N VAL A 148 -4.38 -9.62 1.71
CA VAL A 148 -2.99 -9.56 2.20
C VAL A 148 -3.01 -9.02 3.62
N ARG A 149 -2.54 -9.83 4.57
CA ARG A 149 -2.87 -9.66 5.98
C ARG A 149 -1.82 -8.95 6.81
N ASP A 150 -0.55 -9.12 6.45
CA ASP A 150 0.57 -8.59 7.21
C ASP A 150 1.56 -7.83 6.33
N GLU A 151 2.46 -7.13 7.02
CA GLU A 151 3.45 -6.25 6.42
C GLU A 151 4.36 -7.02 5.47
N TYR A 152 4.87 -8.17 5.90
CA TYR A 152 5.79 -8.98 5.10
C TYR A 152 5.14 -9.44 3.79
N ASP A 153 3.93 -10.00 3.88
CA ASP A 153 3.20 -10.47 2.71
C ASP A 153 2.82 -9.33 1.76
N TYR A 154 2.56 -8.12 2.27
CA TYR A 154 2.30 -6.94 1.44
C TYR A 154 3.51 -6.56 0.58
N PHE A 155 4.68 -6.46 1.19
CA PHE A 155 5.90 -6.14 0.44
C PHE A 155 6.31 -7.28 -0.51
N LEU A 156 6.22 -8.53 -0.07
CA LEU A 156 6.54 -9.70 -0.90
C LEU A 156 5.58 -9.83 -2.09
N THR A 157 4.27 -9.66 -1.87
CA THR A 157 3.26 -9.70 -2.94
C THR A 157 3.52 -8.61 -3.97
N THR A 158 3.82 -7.39 -3.51
CA THR A 158 4.11 -6.28 -4.42
C THR A 158 5.36 -6.55 -5.26
N LEU A 159 6.43 -7.06 -4.66
CA LEU A 159 7.64 -7.47 -5.38
C LEU A 159 7.34 -8.57 -6.42
N ASN A 160 6.54 -9.58 -6.05
CA ASN A 160 6.15 -10.65 -6.96
C ASN A 160 5.34 -10.12 -8.15
N LEU A 161 4.39 -9.20 -7.92
CA LEU A 161 3.60 -8.57 -8.98
C LEU A 161 4.49 -7.71 -9.91
N TYR A 162 5.43 -6.96 -9.33
CA TYR A 162 6.40 -6.17 -10.09
C TYR A 162 7.22 -7.04 -11.05
N PHE A 163 7.80 -8.15 -10.57
CA PHE A 163 8.57 -9.05 -11.42
C PHE A 163 7.71 -9.85 -12.40
N LYS A 164 6.45 -10.13 -12.06
CA LYS A 164 5.52 -10.83 -12.96
C LYS A 164 5.19 -10.01 -14.20
N TYR A 165 4.89 -8.72 -14.06
CA TYR A 165 4.47 -7.89 -15.20
C TYR A 165 5.63 -7.24 -15.97
N ASN A 166 6.83 -7.15 -15.37
CA ASN A 166 8.08 -6.69 -15.98
C ASN A 166 7.91 -5.54 -17.00
N VAL A 167 7.41 -4.40 -16.53
CA VAL A 167 7.12 -3.22 -17.37
C VAL A 167 8.42 -2.56 -17.82
N SER A 168 8.61 -2.47 -19.14
CA SER A 168 9.77 -1.80 -19.73
C SER A 168 9.36 -0.44 -20.34
N PRO A 169 10.11 0.65 -20.08
CA PRO A 169 9.88 1.95 -20.70
C PRO A 169 10.48 1.97 -22.11
N ARG A 170 9.92 1.18 -23.04
CA ARG A 170 10.48 0.98 -24.38
C ARG A 170 10.72 2.30 -25.14
N ASP A 171 9.83 3.28 -24.99
CA ASP A 171 9.94 4.56 -25.69
C ASP A 171 10.50 5.70 -24.85
N CYS A 172 10.87 5.43 -23.60
CA CYS A 172 11.12 6.47 -22.60
C CYS A 172 12.59 6.77 -22.32
N VAL A 173 13.47 5.98 -22.92
CA VAL A 173 14.91 6.07 -22.77
C VAL A 173 15.53 6.64 -24.04
N LEU A 174 16.47 7.56 -23.88
CA LEU A 174 17.41 7.97 -24.93
C LEU A 174 18.70 7.19 -24.74
N THR A 175 19.06 6.40 -25.74
CA THR A 175 20.33 5.70 -25.78
C THR A 175 21.34 6.42 -26.67
N ASP A 176 22.64 6.30 -26.37
CA ASP A 176 23.70 6.74 -27.28
C ASP A 176 23.96 5.71 -28.39
N SER A 177 24.95 6.00 -29.24
CA SER A 177 25.39 5.10 -30.31
C SER A 177 25.98 3.78 -29.81
N GLN A 178 26.28 3.65 -28.52
CA GLN A 178 26.73 2.42 -27.85
C GLN A 178 25.59 1.72 -27.10
N ASN A 179 24.35 2.18 -27.29
CA ASN A 179 23.14 1.70 -26.63
C ASN A 179 23.14 1.90 -25.10
N SER A 180 23.95 2.83 -24.59
CA SER A 180 23.97 3.23 -23.17
C SER A 180 22.86 4.23 -22.87
N ILE A 181 22.19 4.08 -21.72
CA ILE A 181 21.09 4.94 -21.29
C ILE A 181 21.66 6.31 -20.87
N VAL A 182 21.41 7.34 -21.67
CA VAL A 182 21.99 8.69 -21.47
C VAL A 182 21.02 9.62 -20.76
N SER A 183 19.72 9.50 -21.05
CA SER A 183 18.70 10.39 -20.49
C SER A 183 17.28 9.84 -20.66
N ALA A 184 16.32 10.40 -19.93
CA ALA A 184 14.90 10.12 -20.11
C ALA A 184 14.23 11.19 -20.97
N LYS A 185 13.35 10.79 -21.89
CA LYS A 185 12.60 11.73 -22.72
C LYS A 185 11.72 12.65 -21.86
N LYS A 186 11.52 13.90 -22.30
CA LYS A 186 10.73 14.89 -21.56
C LYS A 186 9.28 14.45 -21.35
N SER A 187 8.72 13.71 -22.31
CA SER A 187 7.35 13.20 -22.36
C SER A 187 7.09 11.96 -21.49
N CYS A 188 8.10 11.45 -20.76
CA CYS A 188 7.90 10.24 -19.98
C CYS A 188 7.03 10.46 -18.75
N PRO A 189 6.01 9.62 -18.54
CA PRO A 189 5.14 9.73 -17.39
C PRO A 189 5.95 9.58 -16.11
N LYS A 190 5.53 10.30 -15.07
CA LYS A 190 6.14 10.19 -13.74
C LYS A 190 5.76 8.86 -13.09
N TYR A 191 4.50 8.46 -13.28
CA TYR A 191 3.91 7.25 -12.73
C TYR A 191 3.19 6.47 -13.82
N VAL A 192 3.18 5.15 -13.67
CA VAL A 192 2.37 4.23 -14.46
C VAL A 192 1.67 3.31 -13.47
N SER A 193 0.39 3.04 -13.66
CA SER A 193 -0.33 2.08 -12.82
C SER A 193 -0.76 0.88 -13.65
N LEU A 194 -0.81 -0.30 -13.04
CA LEU A 194 -1.38 -1.51 -13.62
C LEU A 194 -2.48 -2.05 -12.71
N PRO A 195 -3.64 -2.46 -13.24
CA PRO A 195 -4.56 -3.30 -12.48
C PRO A 195 -3.85 -4.63 -12.20
N ALA A 196 -3.56 -4.91 -10.94
CA ALA A 196 -2.69 -6.01 -10.55
C ALA A 196 -3.46 -7.26 -10.11
N TYR A 197 -4.70 -7.11 -9.65
CA TYR A 197 -5.52 -8.21 -9.12
C TYR A 197 -6.97 -7.78 -8.80
N GLU A 198 -7.97 -8.63 -9.07
CA GLU A 198 -9.36 -8.49 -8.57
C GLU A 198 -9.61 -9.64 -7.55
N PRO A 199 -9.96 -9.36 -6.28
CA PRO A 199 -10.26 -10.39 -5.26
C PRO A 199 -11.36 -11.38 -5.66
N ALA A 200 -12.21 -11.00 -6.62
CA ALA A 200 -13.27 -11.85 -7.19
C ALA A 200 -12.79 -12.84 -8.27
N GLY A 201 -11.48 -13.02 -8.47
CA GLY A 201 -10.93 -14.06 -9.35
C GLY A 201 -10.88 -13.72 -10.84
N LYS A 202 -10.97 -12.44 -11.20
CA LYS A 202 -10.77 -11.98 -12.59
C LYS A 202 -9.37 -11.37 -12.73
N VAL A 203 -8.58 -11.93 -13.63
CA VAL A 203 -7.29 -11.37 -14.01
C VAL A 203 -7.55 -10.30 -15.08
N PHE A 204 -7.20 -9.05 -14.80
CA PHE A 204 -7.09 -8.05 -15.87
C PHE A 204 -5.88 -8.41 -16.74
N ASN A 205 -6.14 -8.78 -17.99
CA ASN A 205 -5.12 -8.94 -19.01
C ASN A 205 -4.79 -7.61 -19.73
N GLU A 206 -5.39 -6.50 -19.29
CA GLU A 206 -5.24 -5.19 -19.94
C GLU A 206 -4.46 -4.24 -19.03
N ILE A 207 -3.28 -3.85 -19.50
CA ILE A 207 -2.43 -2.82 -18.89
C ILE A 207 -3.11 -1.47 -19.12
N LEU A 208 -3.89 -1.01 -18.16
CA LEU A 208 -4.45 0.35 -18.19
C LEU A 208 -3.37 1.34 -17.73
N LEU A 209 -2.61 1.89 -18.68
CA LEU A 209 -1.63 2.96 -18.42
C LEU A 209 -2.36 4.27 -18.08
N THR A 210 -2.69 4.48 -16.82
CA THR A 210 -3.18 5.78 -16.37
C THR A 210 -2.00 6.68 -15.96
N ASP A 211 -1.67 7.70 -16.76
CA ASP A 211 -0.82 8.80 -16.29
C ASP A 211 -1.61 9.65 -15.27
N SER A 212 -0.94 10.21 -14.27
CA SER A 212 -1.57 11.11 -13.29
C SER A 212 -2.10 12.42 -13.91
N SER A 213 -2.00 12.56 -15.24
CA SER A 213 -2.50 13.65 -16.06
C SER A 213 -3.80 13.33 -16.84
N ARG A 214 -4.39 12.13 -16.70
CA ARG A 214 -5.53 11.66 -17.53
C ARG A 214 -5.25 11.77 -19.04
N GLN A 215 -4.17 11.18 -19.52
CA GLN A 215 -4.03 10.87 -20.94
C GLN A 215 -3.73 9.39 -21.08
N ASP A 216 -4.67 8.67 -21.69
CA ASP A 216 -4.54 7.26 -22.03
C ASP A 216 -3.36 7.11 -22.98
N LEU A 217 -2.32 6.38 -22.56
CA LEU A 217 -1.28 5.93 -23.46
C LEU A 217 -1.69 4.55 -23.95
N SER A 218 -2.08 4.47 -25.22
CA SER A 218 -2.32 3.20 -25.90
C SER A 218 -1.02 2.38 -25.96
N ALA A 219 -1.14 1.08 -25.65
CA ALA A 219 -0.10 0.08 -25.81
C ALA A 219 0.38 -0.07 -27.27
#